data_AF-A0A2A9F7N7-F1
#
_entry.id   AF-A0A2A9F7N7-F1
#
_cell.length_a   1.000
_cell.length_b   1.000
_cell.length_c   1.000
_cell.angle_alpha   90.00
_cell.angle_beta   90.00
_cell.angle_gamma   90.00
#
_symmetry.space_group_name_H-M   'P 1'
#
loop_
_entity.id
_entity.type
_entity.pdbx_description
1 polymer ?
#
loop_
_entity_poly.entity_id
_entity_poly.type
_entity_poly.pdbx_seq_one_letter_code
_entity_poly.pdbx_strand_id
1 'polypeptide(L)'
;MSVSTAPGRETTTPPVRPRHAQETEPAGTATWPWLLPIRPLQAVGWEIAGLAVLLAFSVGGAARITVAAAAGVLVAVTSIRVRGRHFAGWAWTWLAHRLRRHDSRRDSPDPLHRVVGPMRVRQHVDRAGNRFGVAEIDGDWSAIVRLTPGAGEPSADELLTVARTAFRGTDIPLAAVQLLTWAVPRDGRVYRVRWLAVRYRPDEAPIAALARGGGDLGALRSTASAALSLMVALAEAGHPSTVLEAGELADELHVALGVAPSHHDPDTDCDTWRGWVWGETTQAGYEPRSSRDVARILASTAPDAAFTATSATFRRTPSGREQLDLTIRVGTRQDGKPQAPQGVSTAPLHGGHGAAVRRTLPLALT
;
A
#
# COMPACT_ATOMS: atom_id res chain seq x y z
N MET A 1 60.15 22.07 43.15
CA MET A 1 59.14 21.02 43.42
C MET A 1 58.78 20.38 42.09
N SER A 2 59.37 19.23 41.81
CA SER A 2 59.26 18.54 40.51
C SER A 2 58.12 17.52 40.58
N VAL A 3 57.10 17.71 39.75
CA VAL A 3 55.95 16.80 39.67
C VAL A 3 56.23 15.76 38.59
N SER A 4 56.28 14.51 39.02
CA SER A 4 56.49 13.31 38.21
C SER A 4 55.21 12.93 37.48
N THR A 5 55.26 12.90 36.15
CA THR A 5 54.19 12.44 35.26
C THR A 5 54.26 10.93 35.07
N ALA A 6 53.20 10.22 35.47
CA ALA A 6 53.05 8.78 35.24
C ALA A 6 52.52 8.50 33.81
N PRO A 7 52.94 7.40 33.16
CA PRO A 7 52.48 7.04 31.82
C PRO A 7 51.08 6.39 31.86
N GLY A 8 50.21 6.87 30.96
CA GLY A 8 48.85 6.39 30.78
C GLY A 8 48.78 4.96 30.22
N ARG A 9 47.89 4.17 30.81
CA ARG A 9 47.54 2.79 30.41
C ARG A 9 46.81 2.81 29.06
N GLU A 10 47.43 2.24 28.03
CA GLU A 10 46.74 1.88 26.79
C GLU A 10 45.70 0.79 27.08
N THR A 11 44.44 1.09 26.78
CA THR A 11 43.34 0.15 26.94
C THR A 11 43.13 -0.53 25.59
N THR A 12 43.63 -1.76 25.47
CA THR A 12 43.53 -2.57 24.25
C THR A 12 42.09 -3.05 24.06
N THR A 13 41.36 -2.41 23.16
CA THR A 13 40.00 -2.82 22.76
C THR A 13 40.06 -4.14 21.99
N PRO A 14 39.30 -5.19 22.37
CA PRO A 14 39.28 -6.45 21.63
C PRO A 14 38.63 -6.29 20.25
N PRO A 15 39.07 -7.05 19.24
CA PRO A 15 38.53 -6.96 17.89
C PRO A 15 37.08 -7.41 17.83
N VAL A 16 36.21 -6.52 17.38
CA VAL A 16 34.80 -6.78 17.06
C VAL A 16 34.75 -7.81 15.93
N ARG A 17 34.25 -9.01 16.22
CA ARG A 17 33.93 -10.02 15.19
C ARG A 17 32.82 -9.48 14.28
N PRO A 18 33.01 -9.38 12.95
CA PRO A 18 31.90 -9.11 12.04
C PRO A 18 30.99 -10.33 12.01
N ARG A 19 29.87 -10.24 12.74
CA ARG A 19 28.74 -11.17 12.63
C ARG A 19 27.71 -10.48 11.76
N HIS A 20 27.52 -11.01 10.56
CA HIS A 20 26.24 -11.30 9.92
C HIS A 20 26.52 -11.53 8.44
N ALA A 21 26.69 -12.82 8.09
CA ALA A 21 26.46 -13.28 6.74
C ALA A 21 25.02 -12.86 6.37
N GLN A 22 24.89 -11.97 5.40
CA GLN A 22 23.65 -11.82 4.67
C GLN A 22 23.40 -13.15 3.98
N GLU A 23 22.40 -13.90 4.44
CA GLU A 23 21.82 -14.98 3.66
C GLU A 23 21.19 -14.35 2.42
N THR A 24 21.97 -14.31 1.34
CA THR A 24 21.48 -14.11 -0.01
C THR A 24 20.64 -15.34 -0.35
N GLU A 25 19.34 -15.28 -0.08
CA GLU A 25 18.40 -16.28 -0.59
C GLU A 25 18.62 -16.42 -2.11
N PRO A 26 18.91 -17.61 -2.64
CA PRO A 26 19.02 -17.82 -4.07
C PRO A 26 17.63 -17.59 -4.68
N ALA A 27 17.51 -16.49 -5.42
CA ALA A 27 16.33 -16.18 -6.22
C ALA A 27 16.14 -17.24 -7.29
N GLY A 28 15.44 -18.32 -6.95
CA GLY A 28 15.06 -19.38 -7.86
C GLY A 28 14.28 -18.81 -9.04
N THR A 29 14.92 -18.77 -10.19
CA THR A 29 14.30 -18.51 -11.49
C THR A 29 13.48 -19.74 -11.87
N ALA A 30 12.25 -19.83 -11.37
CA ALA A 30 11.29 -20.82 -11.87
C ALA A 30 11.11 -20.58 -13.39
N THR A 31 11.55 -21.54 -14.18
CA THR A 31 11.64 -21.46 -15.66
C THR A 31 10.28 -21.33 -16.34
N TRP A 32 9.17 -21.56 -15.62
CA TRP A 32 7.80 -21.57 -16.15
C TRP A 32 6.91 -20.62 -15.31
N PRO A 33 6.82 -19.32 -15.64
CA PRO A 33 6.12 -18.31 -14.83
C PRO A 33 4.60 -18.52 -14.71
N TRP A 34 4.03 -19.49 -15.44
CA TRP A 34 2.62 -19.89 -15.29
C TRP A 34 2.42 -21.02 -14.26
N LEU A 35 3.47 -21.78 -13.93
CA LEU A 35 3.54 -22.75 -12.82
C LEU A 35 4.10 -22.08 -11.56
N LEU A 36 3.46 -20.99 -11.16
CA LEU A 36 3.72 -20.30 -9.88
C LEU A 36 3.34 -21.21 -8.69
N PRO A 37 3.89 -20.98 -7.48
CA PRO A 37 3.86 -21.94 -6.38
C PRO A 37 2.46 -22.50 -6.14
N ILE A 38 2.36 -23.83 -6.22
CA ILE A 38 1.16 -24.58 -5.90
C ILE A 38 0.92 -24.37 -4.41
N ARG A 39 -0.23 -23.79 -4.06
CA ARG A 39 -0.59 -23.65 -2.64
C ARG A 39 -0.83 -25.05 -2.07
N PRO A 40 -0.48 -25.34 -0.81
CA PRO A 40 -0.72 -26.66 -0.21
C PRO A 40 -2.17 -27.13 -0.38
N LEU A 41 -3.14 -26.23 -0.19
CA LEU A 41 -4.57 -26.51 -0.43
C LEU A 41 -4.90 -26.90 -1.87
N GLN A 42 -4.20 -26.34 -2.85
CA GLN A 42 -4.39 -26.68 -4.26
C GLN A 42 -3.84 -28.07 -4.56
N ALA A 43 -2.68 -28.42 -4.00
CA ALA A 43 -2.13 -29.77 -4.11
C ALA A 43 -3.06 -30.80 -3.47
N VAL A 44 -3.57 -30.53 -2.26
CA VAL A 44 -4.56 -31.38 -1.59
C VAL A 44 -5.81 -31.55 -2.46
N GLY A 45 -6.32 -30.47 -3.06
CA GLY A 45 -7.47 -30.53 -3.97
C GLY A 45 -7.21 -31.42 -5.21
N TRP A 46 -5.99 -31.39 -5.75
CA TRP A 46 -5.59 -32.24 -6.87
C TRP A 46 -5.41 -33.71 -6.46
N GLU A 47 -4.85 -33.97 -5.28
CA GLU A 47 -4.73 -35.32 -4.73
C GLU A 47 -6.11 -35.96 -4.49
N ILE A 48 -7.04 -35.22 -3.88
CA ILE A 48 -8.43 -35.67 -3.69
C ILE A 48 -9.09 -35.97 -5.04
N ALA A 49 -8.89 -35.12 -6.04
CA ALA A 49 -9.42 -35.35 -7.38
C ALA A 49 -8.82 -36.61 -8.04
N GLY A 50 -7.52 -36.83 -7.91
CA GLY A 50 -6.84 -38.03 -8.40
C GLY A 50 -7.38 -39.30 -7.71
N LEU A 51 -7.53 -39.28 -6.39
CA LEU A 51 -8.12 -40.38 -5.62
C LEU A 51 -9.57 -40.66 -6.04
N ALA A 52 -10.37 -39.61 -6.24
CA ALA A 52 -11.75 -39.76 -6.71
C ALA A 52 -11.81 -40.41 -8.10
N VAL A 53 -10.92 -40.02 -9.02
CA VAL A 53 -10.82 -40.65 -10.34
C VAL A 53 -10.44 -42.12 -10.23
N LEU A 54 -9.45 -42.45 -9.40
CA LEU A 54 -9.03 -43.85 -9.15
C LEU A 54 -10.17 -44.69 -8.58
N LEU A 55 -10.90 -44.17 -7.57
CA LEU A 55 -12.06 -44.84 -6.99
C LEU A 55 -13.18 -45.01 -8.02
N ALA A 56 -13.38 -44.05 -8.93
CA ALA A 56 -14.40 -44.16 -9.97
C ALA A 56 -14.09 -45.25 -11.00
N PHE A 57 -12.85 -45.75 -11.10
CA PHE A 57 -12.57 -46.96 -11.89
C PHE A 57 -13.11 -48.24 -11.26
N SER A 58 -13.34 -48.27 -9.94
CA SER A 58 -14.00 -49.40 -9.26
C SER A 58 -15.51 -49.46 -9.51
N VAL A 59 -16.12 -48.36 -9.96
CA VAL A 59 -17.54 -48.25 -10.28
C VAL A 59 -17.72 -48.30 -11.80
N GLY A 60 -18.57 -49.19 -12.30
CA GLY A 60 -18.88 -49.28 -13.73
C GLY A 60 -19.78 -48.16 -14.23
N GLY A 61 -19.82 -47.96 -15.55
CA GLY A 61 -20.83 -47.12 -16.22
C GLY A 61 -20.60 -45.61 -16.17
N ALA A 62 -21.69 -44.85 -16.25
CA ALA A 62 -21.70 -43.38 -16.41
C ALA A 62 -21.08 -42.61 -15.23
N ALA A 63 -21.04 -43.22 -14.03
CA ALA A 63 -20.42 -42.63 -12.85
C ALA A 63 -18.92 -42.33 -13.07
N ARG A 64 -18.19 -43.22 -13.77
CA ARG A 64 -16.77 -43.05 -14.07
C ARG A 64 -16.50 -41.81 -14.92
N ILE A 65 -17.28 -41.63 -15.98
CA ILE A 65 -17.15 -40.49 -16.90
C ILE A 65 -17.43 -39.19 -16.16
N THR A 66 -18.48 -39.18 -15.33
CA THR A 66 -18.87 -37.99 -14.55
C THR A 66 -17.78 -37.57 -13.57
N VAL A 67 -17.19 -38.51 -12.81
CA VAL A 67 -16.11 -38.21 -11.86
C VAL A 67 -14.84 -37.75 -12.58
N ALA A 68 -14.47 -38.41 -13.68
CA ALA A 68 -13.31 -38.02 -14.48
C ALA A 68 -13.47 -36.61 -15.07
N ALA A 69 -14.65 -36.29 -15.59
CA ALA A 69 -14.96 -34.96 -16.11
C ALA A 69 -14.92 -33.89 -15.00
N ALA A 70 -15.52 -34.16 -13.84
CA ALA A 70 -15.51 -33.24 -12.70
C ALA A 70 -14.09 -32.97 -12.17
N ALA A 71 -13.26 -34.01 -12.05
CA ALA A 71 -11.86 -33.89 -11.67
C ALA A 71 -11.06 -33.08 -12.70
N GLY A 72 -11.27 -33.34 -14.00
CA GLY A 72 -10.66 -32.58 -15.08
C GLY A 72 -11.03 -31.10 -15.03
N VAL A 73 -12.32 -30.78 -14.81
CA VAL A 73 -12.79 -29.40 -14.64
C VAL A 73 -12.16 -28.74 -13.41
N LEU A 74 -12.08 -29.44 -12.27
CA LEU A 74 -11.45 -28.92 -11.07
C LEU A 74 -9.97 -28.56 -11.31
N VAL A 75 -9.22 -29.47 -11.94
CA VAL A 75 -7.81 -29.22 -12.29
C VAL A 75 -7.72 -28.05 -13.27
N ALA A 76 -8.55 -27.98 -14.30
CA ALA A 76 -8.55 -26.87 -15.26
C ALA A 76 -8.86 -25.51 -14.60
N VAL A 77 -9.91 -25.44 -13.77
CA VAL A 77 -10.35 -24.22 -13.05
C VAL A 77 -9.28 -23.71 -12.07
N THR A 78 -8.52 -24.62 -11.47
CA THR A 78 -7.48 -24.28 -10.49
C THR A 78 -6.09 -24.07 -11.11
N SER A 79 -5.78 -24.70 -12.24
CA SER A 79 -4.47 -24.61 -12.91
C SER A 79 -4.37 -23.46 -13.90
N ILE A 80 -5.43 -23.16 -14.66
CA ILE A 80 -5.38 -22.14 -15.70
C ILE A 80 -5.40 -20.75 -15.05
N ARG A 81 -4.33 -20.00 -15.27
CA ARG A 81 -4.18 -18.63 -14.79
C ARG A 81 -4.43 -17.63 -15.90
N VAL A 82 -5.49 -16.83 -15.78
CA VAL A 82 -5.75 -15.70 -16.65
C VAL A 82 -5.25 -14.44 -15.95
N ARG A 83 -4.25 -13.78 -16.54
CA ARG A 83 -3.58 -12.58 -15.96
C ARG A 83 -3.04 -12.82 -14.54
N GLY A 84 -2.47 -14.01 -14.31
CA GLY A 84 -1.83 -14.37 -13.03
C GLY A 84 -2.77 -14.90 -11.94
N ARG A 85 -4.10 -14.88 -12.15
CA ARG A 85 -5.10 -15.42 -11.21
C ARG A 85 -5.82 -16.63 -11.80
N HIS A 86 -6.10 -17.63 -10.96
CA HIS A 86 -6.92 -18.79 -11.32
C HIS A 86 -8.41 -18.43 -11.35
N PHE A 87 -9.26 -19.26 -11.98
CA PHE A 87 -10.68 -18.95 -12.16
C PHE A 87 -11.45 -18.80 -10.84
N ALA A 88 -11.16 -19.61 -9.82
CA ALA A 88 -11.79 -19.42 -8.50
C ALA A 88 -11.43 -18.06 -7.87
N GLY A 89 -10.20 -17.56 -8.06
CA GLY A 89 -9.78 -16.23 -7.64
C GLY A 89 -10.50 -15.12 -8.40
N TRP A 90 -10.77 -15.32 -9.69
CA TRP A 90 -11.63 -14.43 -10.48
C TRP A 90 -13.07 -14.43 -9.99
N ALA A 91 -13.64 -15.61 -9.72
CA ALA A 91 -14.98 -15.75 -9.16
C ALA A 91 -15.10 -15.04 -7.81
N TRP A 92 -14.11 -15.20 -6.92
CA TRP A 92 -14.06 -14.50 -5.64
C TRP A 92 -13.94 -12.98 -5.82
N THR A 93 -13.07 -12.52 -6.73
CA THR A 93 -12.92 -11.07 -7.03
C THR A 93 -14.24 -10.49 -7.53
N TRP A 94 -14.94 -11.21 -8.41
CA TRP A 94 -16.25 -10.83 -8.93
C TRP A 94 -17.33 -10.83 -7.85
N LEU A 95 -17.37 -11.85 -7.00
CA LEU A 95 -18.32 -11.93 -5.88
C LEU A 95 -18.07 -10.78 -4.89
N ALA A 96 -16.81 -10.55 -4.50
CA ALA A 96 -16.45 -9.45 -3.62
C ALA A 96 -16.80 -8.08 -4.23
N HIS A 97 -16.61 -7.92 -5.55
CA HIS A 97 -17.05 -6.74 -6.29
C HIS A 97 -18.57 -6.55 -6.24
N ARG A 98 -19.33 -7.63 -6.45
CA ARG A 98 -20.80 -7.62 -6.34
C ARG A 98 -21.28 -7.27 -4.94
N LEU A 99 -20.67 -7.85 -3.90
CA LEU A 99 -21.03 -7.57 -2.51
C LEU A 99 -20.72 -6.11 -2.15
N ARG A 100 -19.57 -5.56 -2.57
CA ARG A 100 -19.23 -4.13 -2.38
C ARG A 100 -20.17 -3.15 -3.09
N ARG A 101 -20.95 -3.61 -4.07
CA ARG A 101 -21.99 -2.75 -4.68
C ARG A 101 -23.16 -2.48 -3.75
N HIS A 102 -23.33 -3.28 -2.70
CA HIS A 102 -24.39 -3.12 -1.70
C HIS A 102 -23.90 -2.44 -0.40
N ASP A 103 -22.69 -1.87 -0.40
CA ASP A 103 -22.18 -1.12 0.75
C ASP A 103 -22.92 0.22 0.87
N SER A 104 -23.52 0.49 2.03
CA SER A 104 -24.29 1.72 2.31
C SER A 104 -23.42 2.98 2.28
N ARG A 105 -22.10 2.85 2.39
CA ARG A 105 -21.17 4.00 2.23
C ARG A 105 -21.34 4.71 0.90
N ARG A 106 -21.86 4.02 -0.13
CA ARG A 106 -22.09 4.55 -1.48
C ARG A 106 -23.14 5.65 -1.53
N ASP A 107 -24.03 5.72 -0.54
CA ASP A 107 -25.10 6.72 -0.53
C ASP A 107 -24.59 8.10 -0.07
N SER A 108 -23.38 8.17 0.49
CA SER A 108 -22.77 9.44 0.90
C SER A 108 -22.49 10.34 -0.30
N PRO A 109 -22.79 11.66 -0.26
CA PRO A 109 -22.38 12.59 -1.31
C PRO A 109 -20.87 12.89 -1.29
N ASP A 110 -20.20 12.64 -0.16
CA ASP A 110 -18.75 12.86 -0.02
C ASP A 110 -17.96 11.67 -0.61
N PRO A 111 -17.10 11.89 -1.62
CA PRO A 111 -16.28 10.85 -2.21
C PRO A 111 -15.26 10.25 -1.25
N LEU A 112 -14.70 11.04 -0.32
CA LEU A 112 -13.77 10.50 0.67
C LEU A 112 -14.49 9.52 1.60
N HIS A 113 -15.70 9.88 2.05
CA HIS A 113 -16.53 8.97 2.83
C HIS A 113 -16.86 7.67 2.08
N ARG A 114 -17.15 7.72 0.77
CA ARG A 114 -17.41 6.51 -0.03
C ARG A 114 -16.21 5.57 -0.11
N VAL A 115 -15.00 6.11 -0.17
CA VAL A 115 -13.76 5.32 -0.32
C VAL A 115 -13.22 4.83 1.02
N VAL A 116 -13.17 5.72 2.01
CA VAL A 116 -12.50 5.50 3.29
C VAL A 116 -13.48 5.11 4.38
N GLY A 117 -14.74 5.54 4.29
CA GLY A 117 -15.74 5.45 5.35
C GLY A 117 -15.75 6.71 6.24
N PRO A 118 -16.38 6.64 7.43
CA PRO A 118 -16.38 7.75 8.36
C PRO A 118 -14.94 8.06 8.80
N MET A 119 -14.50 9.27 8.49
CA MET A 119 -13.18 9.79 8.87
C MET A 119 -13.37 10.96 9.81
N ARG A 120 -12.64 10.96 10.94
CA ARG A 120 -12.59 12.11 11.85
C ARG A 120 -11.20 12.73 11.75
N VAL A 121 -11.14 14.03 11.51
CA VAL A 121 -9.87 14.76 11.52
C VAL A 121 -9.76 15.49 12.85
N ARG A 122 -8.66 15.27 13.57
CA ARG A 122 -8.36 15.93 14.85
C ARG A 122 -7.08 16.74 14.71
N GLN A 123 -7.01 17.84 15.45
CA GLN A 123 -5.81 18.67 15.53
C GLN A 123 -5.06 18.41 16.84
N HIS A 124 -3.78 18.11 16.73
CA HIS A 124 -2.85 18.09 17.86
C HIS A 124 -2.01 19.35 17.85
N VAL A 125 -1.80 19.96 19.03
CA VAL A 125 -0.88 21.07 19.21
C VAL A 125 0.21 20.61 20.16
N ASP A 126 1.46 20.70 19.76
CA ASP A 126 2.58 20.38 20.65
C ASP A 126 2.89 21.51 21.62
N ARG A 127 3.93 21.32 22.45
CA ARG A 127 4.38 22.32 23.43
C ARG A 127 4.98 23.58 22.79
N ALA A 128 5.41 23.50 21.55
CA ALA A 128 5.97 24.63 20.80
C ALA A 128 4.90 25.39 20.01
N GLY A 129 3.64 24.95 20.06
CA GLY A 129 2.53 25.55 19.32
C GLY A 129 2.39 25.07 17.88
N ASN A 130 3.20 24.08 17.46
CA ASN A 130 3.06 23.48 16.14
C ASN A 130 1.77 22.67 16.08
N ARG A 131 1.10 22.74 14.93
CA ARG A 131 -0.21 22.15 14.69
C ARG A 131 -0.08 20.96 13.76
N PHE A 132 -0.74 19.86 14.09
CA PHE A 132 -0.70 18.61 13.34
C PHE A 132 -2.10 18.06 13.14
N GLY A 133 -2.47 17.78 11.89
CA GLY A 133 -3.67 17.05 11.55
C GLY A 133 -3.43 15.54 11.69
N VAL A 134 -4.38 14.85 12.32
CA VAL A 134 -4.39 13.38 12.40
C VAL A 134 -5.79 12.89 12.02
N ALA A 135 -5.84 11.95 11.08
CA ALA A 135 -7.06 11.30 10.64
C ALA A 135 -7.29 10.00 11.42
N GLU A 136 -8.49 9.83 11.96
CA GLU A 136 -8.98 8.61 12.60
C GLU A 136 -9.95 7.92 11.64
N ILE A 137 -9.67 6.65 11.30
CA ILE A 137 -10.42 5.84 10.34
C ILE A 137 -10.55 4.43 10.89
N ASP A 138 -11.77 3.97 11.14
CA ASP A 138 -12.06 2.63 11.67
C ASP A 138 -11.24 2.29 12.94
N GLY A 139 -10.95 3.29 13.80
CA GLY A 139 -10.13 3.15 15.02
C GLY A 139 -8.61 3.29 14.82
N ASP A 140 -8.15 3.33 13.57
CA ASP A 140 -6.76 3.53 13.21
C ASP A 140 -6.43 5.01 13.02
N TRP A 141 -5.19 5.39 13.26
CA TRP A 141 -4.76 6.79 13.24
C TRP A 141 -3.68 7.01 12.20
N SER A 142 -3.84 8.04 11.38
CA SER A 142 -2.88 8.38 10.31
C SER A 142 -2.51 9.86 10.33
N ALA A 143 -1.23 10.15 10.10
CA ALA A 143 -0.72 11.50 9.89
C ALA A 143 0.10 11.55 8.61
N ILE A 144 0.12 12.73 7.98
CA ILE A 144 0.65 12.93 6.63
C ILE A 144 1.75 13.98 6.67
N VAL A 145 2.91 13.65 6.10
CA VAL A 145 4.05 14.53 5.89
C VAL A 145 4.15 14.82 4.40
N ARG A 146 3.97 16.09 4.01
CA ARG A 146 4.12 16.58 2.64
C ARG A 146 5.56 17.06 2.43
N LEU A 147 6.22 16.59 1.37
CA LEU A 147 7.51 17.14 0.97
C LEU A 147 7.32 18.53 0.35
N THR A 148 8.14 19.49 0.78
CA THR A 148 8.16 20.83 0.21
C THR A 148 8.98 20.79 -1.09
N PRO A 149 8.49 21.37 -2.20
CA PRO A 149 9.28 21.48 -3.43
C PRO A 149 10.62 22.19 -3.17
N GLY A 150 11.72 21.53 -3.49
CA GLY A 150 13.09 22.05 -3.32
C GLY A 150 13.82 22.22 -4.66
N ALA A 151 15.06 22.72 -4.60
CA ALA A 151 15.91 22.94 -5.78
C ALA A 151 16.31 21.63 -6.50
N GLY A 152 16.21 20.48 -5.81
CA GLY A 152 16.45 19.15 -6.37
C GLY A 152 15.26 18.22 -6.10
N GLU A 153 15.02 17.29 -7.02
CA GLU A 153 14.00 16.26 -6.84
C GLU A 153 14.57 15.13 -5.95
N PRO A 154 13.93 14.80 -4.83
CA PRO A 154 14.40 13.72 -3.95
C PRO A 154 14.39 12.39 -4.70
N SER A 155 15.45 11.60 -4.55
CA SER A 155 15.50 10.27 -5.15
C SER A 155 14.48 9.34 -4.46
N ALA A 156 13.81 8.50 -5.24
CA ALA A 156 12.82 7.58 -4.69
C ALA A 156 13.44 6.58 -3.71
N ASP A 157 14.70 6.17 -3.93
CA ASP A 157 15.43 5.25 -3.06
C ASP A 157 15.77 5.86 -1.69
N GLU A 158 16.13 7.14 -1.64
CA GLU A 158 16.32 7.86 -0.38
C GLU A 158 15.03 7.93 0.42
N LEU A 159 13.92 8.32 -0.21
CA LEU A 159 12.62 8.41 0.45
C LEU A 159 12.12 7.04 0.93
N LEU A 160 12.34 5.99 0.15
CA LEU A 160 12.04 4.61 0.58
C LEU A 160 12.89 4.18 1.77
N THR A 161 14.16 4.60 1.80
CA THR A 161 15.05 4.33 2.93
C THR A 161 14.56 5.02 4.19
N VAL A 162 14.19 6.31 4.12
CA VAL A 162 13.62 7.06 5.24
C VAL A 162 12.30 6.41 5.72
N ALA A 163 11.39 6.09 4.79
CA ALA A 163 10.12 5.43 5.11
C ALA A 163 10.32 4.07 5.80
N ARG A 164 11.25 3.24 5.31
CA ARG A 164 11.57 1.94 5.91
C ARG A 164 12.22 2.10 7.29
N THR A 165 13.10 3.08 7.47
CA THR A 165 13.72 3.38 8.78
C THR A 165 12.66 3.78 9.79
N ALA A 166 11.74 4.68 9.42
CA ALA A 166 10.61 5.06 10.28
C ALA A 166 9.72 3.86 10.63
N PHE A 167 9.43 2.99 9.67
CA PHE A 167 8.63 1.78 9.89
C PHE A 167 9.29 0.76 10.84
N ARG A 168 10.63 0.65 10.80
CA ARG A 168 11.41 -0.24 11.66
C ARG A 168 11.68 0.34 13.05
N GLY A 169 11.42 1.63 13.25
CA GLY A 169 11.53 2.29 14.56
C GLY A 169 10.70 1.58 15.63
N THR A 170 11.24 1.48 16.84
CA THR A 170 10.64 0.73 17.94
C THR A 170 9.94 1.60 18.98
N ASP A 171 10.18 2.91 19.00
CA ASP A 171 9.53 3.84 19.96
C ASP A 171 8.00 3.85 19.78
N ILE A 172 7.55 3.89 18.52
CA ILE A 172 6.13 3.83 18.17
C ILE A 172 5.98 2.78 17.08
N PRO A 173 5.62 1.53 17.41
CA PRO A 173 5.43 0.49 16.43
C PRO A 173 4.30 0.86 15.46
N LEU A 174 4.67 1.25 14.24
CA LEU A 174 3.73 1.64 13.20
C LEU A 174 3.10 0.41 12.54
N ALA A 175 1.80 0.45 12.29
CA ALA A 175 1.10 -0.58 11.53
C ALA A 175 1.50 -0.53 10.05
N ALA A 176 1.67 0.69 9.52
CA ALA A 176 2.16 0.91 8.17
C ALA A 176 2.88 2.26 8.02
N VAL A 177 3.77 2.34 7.03
CA VAL A 177 4.34 3.60 6.50
C VAL A 177 4.20 3.57 4.98
N GLN A 178 3.69 4.65 4.41
CA GLN A 178 3.43 4.77 2.98
C GLN A 178 4.24 5.92 2.40
N LEU A 179 4.84 5.71 1.23
CA LEU A 179 5.32 6.74 0.33
C LEU A 179 4.38 6.79 -0.88
N LEU A 180 3.73 7.94 -1.08
CA LEU A 180 2.85 8.21 -2.22
C LEU A 180 3.46 9.29 -3.10
N THR A 181 3.64 8.99 -4.39
CA THR A 181 3.99 9.99 -5.41
C THR A 181 2.79 10.24 -6.32
N TRP A 182 2.44 11.51 -6.48
CA TRP A 182 1.38 11.98 -7.37
C TRP A 182 1.97 12.81 -8.49
N ALA A 183 1.93 12.25 -9.69
CA ALA A 183 2.53 12.83 -10.88
C ALA A 183 1.44 13.38 -11.81
N VAL A 184 1.56 14.65 -12.19
CA VAL A 184 0.66 15.33 -13.13
C VAL A 184 1.47 15.77 -14.34
N PRO A 185 1.26 15.17 -15.53
CA PRO A 185 1.88 15.66 -16.75
C PRO A 185 1.21 16.97 -17.20
N ARG A 186 2.02 17.99 -17.48
CA ARG A 186 1.56 19.30 -17.96
C ARG A 186 2.66 19.97 -18.78
N ASP A 187 2.32 20.40 -19.99
CA ASP A 187 3.20 21.16 -20.90
C ASP A 187 4.56 20.47 -21.15
N GLY A 188 4.55 19.15 -21.36
CA GLY A 188 5.75 18.34 -21.59
C GLY A 188 6.63 18.11 -20.35
N ARG A 189 6.21 18.61 -19.17
CA ARG A 189 6.85 18.38 -17.88
C ARG A 189 5.95 17.53 -16.99
N VAL A 190 6.53 16.90 -15.98
CA VAL A 190 5.76 16.15 -14.98
C VAL A 190 6.00 16.75 -13.61
N TYR A 191 4.94 17.31 -13.03
CA TYR A 191 4.94 17.84 -11.67
C TYR A 191 4.67 16.71 -10.69
N ARG A 192 5.42 16.65 -9.60
CA ARG A 192 5.27 15.61 -8.57
C ARG A 192 5.02 16.22 -7.22
N VAL A 193 3.96 15.74 -6.57
CA VAL A 193 3.73 15.92 -5.15
C VAL A 193 4.02 14.60 -4.46
N ARG A 194 4.69 14.64 -3.31
CA ARG A 194 5.06 13.45 -2.55
C ARG A 194 4.59 13.60 -1.12
N TRP A 195 3.88 12.57 -0.66
CA TRP A 195 3.48 12.46 0.73
C TRP A 195 4.07 11.20 1.33
N LEU A 196 4.45 11.30 2.59
CA LEU A 196 4.72 10.14 3.42
C LEU A 196 3.64 10.09 4.51
N ALA A 197 3.00 8.93 4.68
CA ALA A 197 1.99 8.75 5.70
C ALA A 197 2.42 7.67 6.69
N VAL A 198 2.17 7.93 7.98
CA VAL A 198 2.35 6.94 9.05
C VAL A 198 0.98 6.49 9.53
N ARG A 199 0.81 5.18 9.76
CA ARG A 199 -0.39 4.61 10.38
C ARG A 199 -0.03 3.97 11.71
N TYR A 200 -0.73 4.36 12.75
CA TYR A 200 -0.65 3.78 14.08
C TYR A 200 -1.97 3.07 14.44
N ARG A 201 -1.86 1.90 15.06
CA ARG A 201 -2.98 1.09 15.53
C ARG A 201 -2.86 0.86 17.04
N PRO A 202 -3.73 1.46 17.86
CA PRO A 202 -3.70 1.26 19.30
C PRO A 202 -3.82 -0.21 19.70
N ASP A 203 -4.62 -0.99 18.98
CA ASP A 203 -4.84 -2.43 19.24
C ASP A 203 -3.58 -3.28 19.00
N GLU A 204 -2.72 -2.88 18.06
CA GLU A 204 -1.46 -3.59 17.77
C GLU A 204 -0.29 -3.13 18.65
N ALA A 205 -0.37 -1.91 19.20
CA ALA A 205 0.72 -1.30 19.97
C ALA A 205 0.21 -0.44 21.16
N PRO A 206 -0.56 -1.02 22.11
CA PRO A 206 -1.28 -0.26 23.14
C PRO A 206 -0.35 0.47 24.12
N ILE A 207 0.85 -0.06 24.35
CA ILE A 207 1.85 0.50 25.27
C ILE A 207 2.24 1.92 24.83
N ALA A 208 2.38 2.17 23.52
CA ALA A 208 2.78 3.49 23.01
C ALA A 208 1.72 4.57 23.29
N ALA A 209 0.43 4.23 23.14
CA ALA A 209 -0.69 5.10 23.48
C ALA A 209 -0.78 5.32 24.99
N LEU A 210 -0.67 4.26 25.80
CA LEU A 210 -0.70 4.36 27.26
C LEU A 210 0.39 5.31 27.79
N ALA A 211 1.62 5.16 27.31
CA ALA A 211 2.74 6.02 27.68
C ALA A 211 2.52 7.51 27.34
N ARG A 212 1.60 7.81 26.42
CA ARG A 212 1.31 9.17 25.92
C ARG A 212 -0.04 9.71 26.40
N GLY A 213 -0.68 9.05 27.35
CA GLY A 213 -1.92 9.50 28.01
C GLY A 213 -3.10 8.53 27.92
N GLY A 214 -2.95 7.41 27.21
CA GLY A 214 -4.00 6.40 27.04
C GLY A 214 -5.14 6.81 26.13
N GLY A 215 -5.95 5.83 25.72
CA GLY A 215 -7.13 6.01 24.86
C GLY A 215 -6.84 6.79 23.57
N ASP A 216 -7.84 7.53 23.10
CA ASP A 216 -7.76 8.37 21.90
C ASP A 216 -6.65 9.43 21.98
N LEU A 217 -6.46 10.04 23.15
CA LEU A 217 -5.45 11.09 23.31
C LEU A 217 -4.03 10.53 23.16
N GLY A 218 -3.78 9.34 23.73
CA GLY A 218 -2.54 8.62 23.57
C GLY A 218 -2.29 8.18 22.13
N ALA A 219 -3.33 7.77 21.41
CA ALA A 219 -3.25 7.40 20.00
C ALA A 219 -2.96 8.61 19.09
N LEU A 220 -3.66 9.73 19.33
CA LEU A 220 -3.41 11.00 18.67
C LEU A 220 -1.96 11.46 18.85
N ARG A 221 -1.45 11.46 20.09
CA ARG A 221 -0.08 11.87 20.42
C ARG A 221 0.97 10.92 19.87
N SER A 222 0.72 9.61 19.88
CA SER A 222 1.61 8.61 19.27
C SER A 222 1.76 8.85 17.78
N THR A 223 0.64 9.05 17.08
CA THR A 223 0.64 9.28 15.63
C THR A 223 1.33 10.59 15.26
N ALA A 224 1.04 11.68 15.99
CA ALA A 224 1.70 12.96 15.78
C ALA A 224 3.21 12.89 16.05
N SER A 225 3.62 12.20 17.13
CA SER A 225 5.03 11.99 17.44
C SER A 225 5.75 11.19 16.35
N ALA A 226 5.11 10.16 15.78
CA ALA A 226 5.69 9.39 14.68
C ALA A 226 5.86 10.23 13.40
N ALA A 227 4.89 11.09 13.08
CA ALA A 227 5.00 12.01 11.95
C ALA A 227 6.12 13.05 12.14
N LEU A 228 6.29 13.54 13.37
CA LEU A 228 7.40 14.44 13.73
C LEU A 228 8.76 13.75 13.59
N SER A 229 8.91 12.53 14.09
CA SER A 229 10.15 11.75 13.91
C SER A 229 10.46 11.51 12.43
N LEU A 230 9.44 11.25 11.61
CA LEU A 230 9.59 11.12 10.16
C LEU A 230 10.03 12.44 9.50
N MET A 231 9.45 13.57 9.90
CA MET A 231 9.83 14.90 9.42
C MET A 231 11.29 15.23 9.76
N VAL A 232 11.75 14.88 10.98
CA VAL A 232 13.16 15.03 11.38
C VAL A 232 14.07 14.17 10.50
N ALA A 233 13.73 12.90 10.27
CA ALA A 233 14.52 12.02 9.42
C ALA A 233 14.59 12.50 7.95
N LEU A 234 13.51 13.11 7.44
CA LEU A 234 13.50 13.76 6.13
C LEU A 234 14.42 14.99 6.10
N ALA A 235 14.36 15.83 7.13
CA ALA A 235 15.21 17.02 7.24
C ALA A 235 16.71 16.67 7.33
N GLU A 236 17.07 15.62 8.09
CA GLU A 236 18.43 15.08 8.16
C GLU A 236 18.91 14.55 6.79
N ALA A 237 18.00 14.03 5.97
CA ALA A 237 18.28 13.64 4.59
C ALA A 237 18.28 14.82 3.60
N GLY A 238 18.12 16.06 4.06
CA GLY A 238 18.11 17.26 3.24
C GLY A 238 16.78 17.53 2.52
N HIS A 239 15.71 16.85 2.91
CA HIS A 239 14.39 16.94 2.28
C HIS A 239 13.42 17.76 3.15
N PRO A 240 13.23 19.07 2.88
CA PRO A 240 12.33 19.90 3.65
C PRO A 240 10.89 19.36 3.54
N SER A 241 10.19 19.32 4.66
CA SER A 241 8.85 18.73 4.72
C SER A 241 8.00 19.38 5.80
N THR A 242 6.69 19.19 5.71
CA THR A 242 5.69 19.72 6.65
C THR A 242 4.68 18.64 6.99
N VAL A 243 4.31 18.52 8.25
CA VAL A 243 3.17 17.70 8.66
C VAL A 243 1.90 18.49 8.38
N LEU A 244 0.93 17.90 7.68
CA LEU A 244 -0.31 18.61 7.32
C LEU A 244 -1.13 18.96 8.55
N GLU A 245 -1.70 20.17 8.58
CA GLU A 245 -2.69 20.55 9.58
C GLU A 245 -4.06 19.90 9.32
N ALA A 246 -4.96 19.96 10.31
CA ALA A 246 -6.30 19.37 10.18
C ALA A 246 -7.11 19.96 9.00
N GLY A 247 -7.00 21.26 8.75
CA GLY A 247 -7.66 21.91 7.60
C GLY A 247 -7.05 21.49 6.27
N GLU A 248 -5.72 21.44 6.17
CA GLU A 248 -5.01 21.04 4.95
C GLU A 248 -5.20 19.56 4.62
N LEU A 249 -5.33 18.71 5.64
CA LEU A 249 -5.44 17.26 5.48
C LEU A 249 -6.65 16.88 4.61
N ALA A 250 -7.81 17.51 4.83
CA ALA A 250 -8.99 17.21 4.04
C ALA A 250 -8.81 17.62 2.57
N ASP A 251 -8.26 18.81 2.31
CA ASP A 251 -8.03 19.33 0.95
C ASP A 251 -7.02 18.45 0.19
N GLU A 252 -5.91 18.10 0.84
CA GLU A 252 -4.87 17.24 0.26
C GLU A 252 -5.39 15.83 -0.03
N LEU A 253 -6.31 15.29 0.79
CA LEU A 253 -6.96 14.02 0.49
C LEU A 253 -7.89 14.10 -0.72
N HIS A 254 -8.59 15.21 -0.93
CA HIS A 254 -9.39 15.42 -2.15
C HIS A 254 -8.51 15.54 -3.39
N VAL A 255 -7.40 16.28 -3.29
CA VAL A 255 -6.38 16.38 -4.36
C VAL A 255 -5.84 14.99 -4.69
N ALA A 256 -5.42 14.23 -3.67
CA ALA A 256 -4.94 12.87 -3.83
C ALA A 256 -6.05 11.91 -4.30
N LEU A 257 -7.33 12.20 -4.07
CA LEU A 257 -8.41 11.40 -4.62
C LEU A 257 -8.55 11.65 -6.13
N GLY A 258 -8.09 12.80 -6.63
CA GLY A 258 -8.15 13.17 -8.03
C GLY A 258 -9.56 13.50 -8.49
N VAL A 259 -10.40 13.99 -7.56
CA VAL A 259 -11.78 14.42 -7.83
C VAL A 259 -11.83 15.94 -7.89
N ALA A 260 -12.57 16.48 -8.85
CA ALA A 260 -12.88 17.89 -8.88
C ALA A 260 -14.17 18.15 -8.06
N PRO A 261 -14.35 19.35 -7.46
CA PRO A 261 -15.58 19.73 -6.76
C PRO A 261 -16.83 19.88 -7.65
N SER A 262 -16.81 19.36 -8.88
CA SER A 262 -17.84 19.55 -9.90
C SER A 262 -19.17 18.91 -9.53
N HIS A 263 -20.24 19.27 -10.26
CA HIS A 263 -21.56 18.66 -10.13
C HIS A 263 -21.48 17.13 -10.14
N HIS A 264 -21.89 16.55 -9.02
CA HIS A 264 -21.95 15.13 -8.75
C HIS A 264 -23.24 14.55 -9.33
N ASP A 265 -23.12 13.55 -10.21
CA ASP A 265 -24.23 12.67 -10.55
C ASP A 265 -24.03 11.33 -9.82
N PRO A 266 -24.85 11.05 -8.78
CA PRO A 266 -24.69 9.83 -8.01
C PRO A 266 -24.90 8.55 -8.84
N ASP A 267 -25.59 8.62 -9.97
CA ASP A 267 -25.89 7.46 -10.82
C ASP A 267 -24.69 7.05 -11.69
N THR A 268 -23.80 7.99 -12.04
CA THR A 268 -22.58 7.69 -12.82
C THR A 268 -21.40 7.28 -11.93
N ASP A 269 -21.40 7.71 -10.69
CA ASP A 269 -20.27 7.57 -9.77
C ASP A 269 -20.20 6.18 -9.16
N CYS A 270 -19.39 5.31 -9.78
CA CYS A 270 -19.36 3.92 -9.38
C CYS A 270 -18.00 3.22 -9.55
N ASP A 271 -17.74 2.28 -8.63
CA ASP A 271 -16.75 1.22 -8.83
C ASP A 271 -17.29 0.23 -9.89
N THR A 272 -16.73 0.31 -11.09
CA THR A 272 -17.00 -0.61 -12.19
C THR A 272 -16.00 -1.77 -12.18
N TRP A 273 -16.24 -2.76 -13.03
CA TRP A 273 -15.28 -3.85 -13.18
C TRP A 273 -13.93 -3.39 -13.76
N ARG A 274 -13.90 -2.30 -14.54
CA ARG A 274 -12.72 -1.86 -15.32
C ARG A 274 -12.10 -0.54 -14.83
N GLY A 275 -12.78 0.17 -13.95
CA GLY A 275 -12.31 1.42 -13.38
C GLY A 275 -13.22 1.91 -12.27
N TRP A 276 -12.78 2.96 -11.58
CA TRP A 276 -13.55 3.72 -10.62
C TRP A 276 -13.84 5.10 -11.23
N VAL A 277 -15.11 5.48 -11.28
CA VAL A 277 -15.54 6.74 -11.91
C VAL A 277 -16.07 7.69 -10.84
N TRP A 278 -15.67 8.95 -10.93
CA TRP A 278 -16.17 10.05 -10.11
C TRP A 278 -16.25 11.33 -10.91
N GLY A 279 -17.45 11.86 -11.11
CA GLY A 279 -17.71 12.98 -12.02
C GLY A 279 -17.09 12.72 -13.39
N GLU A 280 -16.29 13.66 -13.89
CA GLU A 280 -15.62 13.55 -15.20
C GLU A 280 -14.32 12.73 -15.19
N THR A 281 -13.97 12.12 -14.06
CA THR A 281 -12.69 11.42 -13.90
C THR A 281 -12.90 9.91 -13.88
N THR A 282 -12.28 9.22 -14.83
CA THR A 282 -12.18 7.75 -14.81
C THR A 282 -10.81 7.37 -14.29
N GLN A 283 -10.78 6.44 -13.33
CA GLN A 283 -9.55 5.99 -12.69
C GLN A 283 -9.41 4.48 -12.83
N ALA A 284 -8.19 3.98 -13.05
CA ALA A 284 -7.89 2.55 -13.03
C ALA A 284 -6.71 2.26 -12.12
N GLY A 285 -6.86 1.18 -11.35
CA GLY A 285 -5.83 0.64 -10.48
C GLY A 285 -5.06 -0.48 -11.16
N TYR A 286 -3.76 -0.52 -10.90
CA TYR A 286 -2.81 -1.49 -11.43
C TYR A 286 -1.88 -1.99 -10.31
N GLU A 287 -1.54 -3.27 -10.40
CA GLU A 287 -0.56 -3.91 -9.54
C GLU A 287 0.70 -4.20 -10.36
N PRO A 288 1.89 -3.73 -9.94
CA PRO A 288 3.14 -4.12 -10.57
C PRO A 288 3.34 -5.63 -10.46
N ARG A 289 3.80 -6.28 -11.53
CA ARG A 289 4.08 -7.73 -11.51
C ARG A 289 5.34 -8.10 -10.72
N SER A 290 6.17 -7.11 -10.42
CA SER A 290 7.44 -7.26 -9.73
C SER A 290 7.67 -6.06 -8.83
N SER A 291 8.24 -6.30 -7.65
CA SER A 291 8.70 -5.29 -6.71
C SER A 291 10.21 -5.01 -6.83
N ARG A 292 10.89 -5.59 -7.82
CA ARG A 292 12.37 -5.46 -7.95
C ARG A 292 12.83 -4.03 -8.25
N ASP A 293 11.98 -3.19 -8.85
CA ASP A 293 12.34 -1.85 -9.28
C ASP A 293 11.35 -0.81 -8.75
N VAL A 294 11.32 -0.67 -7.42
CA VAL A 294 10.37 0.19 -6.71
C VAL A 294 10.55 1.65 -7.10
N ALA A 295 11.80 2.11 -7.25
CA ALA A 295 12.11 3.49 -7.64
C ALA A 295 11.55 3.82 -9.03
N ARG A 296 11.74 2.94 -10.03
CA ARG A 296 11.13 3.14 -11.36
C ARG A 296 9.62 3.11 -11.31
N ILE A 297 9.04 2.22 -10.50
CA ILE A 297 7.57 2.16 -10.32
C ILE A 297 7.06 3.49 -9.74
N LEU A 298 7.71 4.03 -8.70
CA LEU A 298 7.32 5.31 -8.10
C LEU A 298 7.49 6.50 -9.05
N ALA A 299 8.51 6.47 -9.90
CA ALA A 299 8.76 7.52 -10.90
C ALA A 299 7.85 7.43 -12.13
N SER A 300 7.17 6.29 -12.34
CA SER A 300 6.40 6.01 -13.56
C SER A 300 5.23 6.97 -13.77
N THR A 301 4.92 7.20 -15.05
CA THR A 301 3.77 8.00 -15.48
C THR A 301 3.03 7.26 -16.58
N ALA A 302 1.72 7.44 -16.62
CA ALA A 302 0.89 6.95 -17.71
C ALA A 302 0.71 8.03 -18.79
N PRO A 303 0.71 7.65 -20.07
CA PRO A 303 0.44 8.57 -21.18
C PRO A 303 -1.00 9.09 -21.09
N ASP A 304 -1.19 10.35 -21.48
CA ASP A 304 -2.49 11.04 -21.52
C ASP A 304 -3.26 11.05 -20.17
N ALA A 305 -2.57 10.73 -19.08
CA ALA A 305 -3.16 10.71 -17.75
C ALA A 305 -3.32 12.14 -17.22
N ALA A 306 -4.47 12.43 -16.61
CA ALA A 306 -4.62 13.63 -15.80
C ALA A 306 -3.74 13.56 -14.55
N PHE A 307 -3.54 12.35 -14.02
CA PHE A 307 -2.56 12.07 -12.97
C PHE A 307 -2.16 10.59 -12.94
N THR A 308 -0.99 10.32 -12.36
CA THR A 308 -0.55 8.98 -11.97
C THR A 308 -0.16 9.00 -10.49
N ALA A 309 -0.83 8.18 -9.67
CA ALA A 309 -0.55 8.01 -8.26
C ALA A 309 0.15 6.67 -8.03
N THR A 310 1.32 6.67 -7.44
CA THR A 310 2.11 5.47 -7.15
C THR A 310 2.37 5.38 -5.65
N SER A 311 1.91 4.29 -5.04
CA SER A 311 2.02 4.06 -3.60
C SER A 311 2.96 2.89 -3.32
N ALA A 312 3.86 3.09 -2.37
CA ALA A 312 4.69 2.06 -1.75
C ALA A 312 4.43 2.03 -0.25
N THR A 313 3.84 0.95 0.24
CA THR A 313 3.41 0.82 1.64
C THR A 313 4.16 -0.32 2.32
N PHE A 314 4.94 0.00 3.36
CA PHE A 314 5.52 -0.96 4.28
C PHE A 314 4.49 -1.33 5.34
N ARG A 315 4.31 -2.62 5.62
CA ARG A 315 3.45 -3.14 6.69
C ARG A 315 4.01 -4.43 7.29
N ARG A 316 3.47 -4.85 8.43
CA ARG A 316 3.79 -6.15 9.03
C ARG A 316 2.78 -7.19 8.60
N THR A 317 3.24 -8.40 8.27
CA THR A 317 2.37 -9.57 8.18
C THR A 317 1.94 -10.02 9.57
N PRO A 318 0.93 -10.89 9.70
CA PRO A 318 0.61 -11.52 11.00
C PRO A 318 1.78 -12.27 11.63
N SER A 319 2.75 -12.72 10.83
CA SER A 319 3.99 -13.34 11.30
C SER A 319 5.09 -12.34 11.67
N GLY A 320 4.77 -11.04 11.74
CA GLY A 320 5.72 -9.96 12.03
C GLY A 320 6.72 -9.63 10.92
N ARG A 321 6.62 -10.24 9.73
CA ARG A 321 7.55 -9.98 8.61
C ARG A 321 7.20 -8.66 7.94
N GLU A 322 8.20 -7.89 7.55
CA GLU A 322 8.02 -6.71 6.71
C GLU A 322 7.52 -7.13 5.32
N GLN A 323 6.45 -6.49 4.87
CA GLN A 323 5.89 -6.63 3.53
C GLN A 323 5.81 -5.25 2.88
N LEU A 324 6.25 -5.18 1.63
CA LEU A 324 6.09 -3.99 0.77
C LEU A 324 4.98 -4.25 -0.24
N ASP A 325 3.93 -3.44 -0.19
CA ASP A 325 2.86 -3.44 -1.17
C ASP A 325 2.99 -2.25 -2.11
N LEU A 326 2.80 -2.50 -3.41
CA LEU A 326 2.87 -1.49 -4.45
C LEU A 326 1.52 -1.38 -5.15
N THR A 327 1.05 -0.15 -5.39
CA THR A 327 -0.18 0.09 -6.15
C THR A 327 0.00 1.31 -7.02
N ILE A 328 -0.42 1.22 -8.27
CA ILE A 328 -0.45 2.35 -9.20
C ILE A 328 -1.91 2.65 -9.53
N ARG A 329 -2.27 3.94 -9.53
CA ARG A 329 -3.56 4.43 -9.96
C ARG A 329 -3.36 5.48 -11.03
N VAL A 330 -4.10 5.37 -12.12
CA VAL A 330 -4.06 6.31 -13.24
C VAL A 330 -5.44 6.92 -13.37
N GLY A 331 -5.52 8.24 -13.39
CA GLY A 331 -6.75 8.98 -13.67
C GLY A 331 -6.68 9.69 -15.00
N THR A 332 -7.78 9.70 -15.73
CA THR A 332 -7.99 10.43 -16.99
C THR A 332 -9.22 11.32 -16.86
N ARG A 333 -9.21 12.46 -17.55
CA ARG A 333 -10.39 13.34 -17.68
C ARG A 333 -11.15 12.97 -18.96
N GLN A 334 -12.45 13.27 -18.99
CA GLN A 334 -13.31 13.30 -20.20
C GLN A 334 -13.25 12.03 -21.05
N ASP A 335 -14.01 10.99 -20.67
CA ASP A 335 -14.15 9.68 -21.35
C ASP A 335 -12.87 8.93 -21.75
N GLY A 336 -11.70 9.48 -21.44
CA GLY A 336 -10.41 8.87 -21.67
C GLY A 336 -10.32 7.56 -20.90
N LYS A 337 -9.82 6.51 -21.56
CA LYS A 337 -9.58 5.22 -20.92
C LYS A 337 -8.21 5.25 -20.23
N PRO A 338 -8.13 5.09 -18.91
CA PRO A 338 -6.85 5.00 -18.23
C PRO A 338 -5.97 3.92 -18.85
N GLN A 339 -4.74 4.29 -19.19
CA GLN A 339 -3.75 3.38 -19.73
C GLN A 339 -2.76 2.98 -18.64
N ALA A 340 -2.17 1.79 -18.79
CA ALA A 340 -1.12 1.35 -17.88
C ALA A 340 0.12 2.27 -18.00
N PRO A 341 0.85 2.51 -16.91
CA PRO A 341 2.11 3.25 -16.96
C PRO A 341 3.11 2.62 -17.91
N GLN A 342 3.84 3.44 -18.66
CA GLN A 342 4.88 2.96 -19.57
C GLN A 342 6.11 2.48 -18.80
N GLY A 343 6.82 1.49 -19.34
CA GLY A 343 8.07 0.98 -18.76
C GLY A 343 7.90 0.13 -17.48
N VAL A 344 6.67 -0.09 -17.00
CA VAL A 344 6.37 -0.93 -15.84
C VAL A 344 5.44 -2.07 -16.24
N SER A 345 5.85 -3.31 -15.97
CA SER A 345 4.97 -4.46 -16.17
C SER A 345 3.90 -4.50 -15.09
N THR A 346 2.65 -4.30 -15.49
CA THR A 346 1.51 -4.23 -14.56
C THR A 346 0.40 -5.23 -14.90
N ALA A 347 -0.51 -5.43 -13.96
CA ALA A 347 -1.78 -6.12 -14.15
C ALA A 347 -2.93 -5.21 -13.69
N PRO A 348 -4.02 -5.07 -14.45
CA PRO A 348 -5.16 -4.26 -14.03
C PRO A 348 -5.90 -4.91 -12.86
N LEU A 349 -6.31 -4.11 -11.88
CA LEU A 349 -7.03 -4.53 -10.68
C LEU A 349 -8.55 -4.61 -10.93
N HIS A 350 -8.98 -5.41 -11.90
CA HIS A 350 -10.40 -5.53 -12.24
C HIS A 350 -11.27 -5.91 -11.04
N GLY A 351 -12.36 -5.16 -10.86
CA GLY A 351 -13.26 -5.26 -9.70
C GLY A 351 -12.65 -4.84 -8.36
N GLY A 352 -11.43 -4.33 -8.35
CA GLY A 352 -10.69 -3.91 -7.16
C GLY A 352 -10.21 -2.46 -7.25
N HIS A 353 -10.84 -1.63 -8.09
CA HIS A 353 -10.41 -0.26 -8.33
C HIS A 353 -10.69 0.65 -7.14
N GLY A 354 -11.84 0.52 -6.46
CA GLY A 354 -12.08 1.24 -5.20
C GLY A 354 -11.02 0.95 -4.13
N ALA A 355 -10.57 -0.30 -4.01
CA ALA A 355 -9.48 -0.66 -3.09
C ALA A 355 -8.12 -0.10 -3.53
N ALA A 356 -7.89 0.08 -4.83
CA ALA A 356 -6.69 0.72 -5.35
C ALA A 356 -6.70 2.24 -5.07
N VAL A 357 -7.86 2.89 -5.23
CA VAL A 357 -8.09 4.29 -4.83
C VAL A 357 -7.79 4.44 -3.34
N ARG A 358 -8.38 3.61 -2.48
CA ARG A 358 -8.13 3.60 -1.03
C ARG A 358 -6.64 3.44 -0.69
N ARG A 359 -5.94 2.49 -1.31
CA ARG A 359 -4.50 2.23 -1.10
C ARG A 359 -3.57 3.30 -1.66
N THR A 360 -4.08 4.23 -2.48
CA THR A 360 -3.30 5.33 -3.06
C THR A 360 -3.78 6.69 -2.56
N LEU A 361 -4.52 6.72 -1.45
CA LEU A 361 -4.64 7.89 -0.60
C LEU A 361 -3.48 7.93 0.41
N PRO A 362 -2.95 9.11 0.78
CA PRO A 362 -1.84 9.26 1.72
C PRO A 362 -2.27 9.03 3.17
N LEU A 363 -2.82 7.86 3.47
CA LEU A 363 -3.34 7.48 4.79
C LEU A 363 -2.73 6.16 5.30
N ALA A 364 -1.83 5.57 4.51
CA ALA A 364 -1.23 4.26 4.74
C ALA A 364 -2.29 3.17 5.02
N LEU A 365 -3.42 3.23 4.32
CA LEU A 365 -4.49 2.23 4.38
C LEU A 365 -4.02 0.94 3.69
N THR A 366 -4.25 -0.21 4.33
CA THR A 366 -3.83 -1.54 3.86
C THR A 366 -4.98 -2.39 3.35
#